data_AF-A0A4Q8UCJ1-F1
#
_entry.id   AF-A0A4Q8UCJ1-F1
#
_cell.length_a   1.000
_cell.length_b   1.000
_cell.length_c   1.000
_cell.angle_alpha   90.00
_cell.angle_beta   90.00
_cell.angle_gamma   90.00
#
_symmetry.space_group_name_H-M   'P 1'
#
loop_
_entity.id
_entity.type
_entity.pdbx_description
1 polymer ?
#
loop_
_entity_poly.entity_id
_entity_poly.type
_entity_poly.pdbx_seq_one_letter_code
_entity_poly.pdbx_strand_id
1 'polypeptide(L)'
;MHLRQLFAPLLVCSISASPLSVTAQEDPVYEAFESFKSCIKVIQESGEQEVTSSNYSEFCTTELDNLKKVSSASYPAIQNIIVQWLSQ
;
A
#
# COMPACT_ATOMS: atom_id res chain seq x y z
N MET A 1 -45.23 44.25 -21.47
CA MET A 1 -46.08 43.07 -21.75
C MET A 1 -45.21 42.06 -22.47
N HIS A 2 -45.05 40.77 -22.14
CA HIS A 2 -45.53 39.81 -21.15
C HIS A 2 -44.31 38.89 -20.86
N LEU A 3 -43.92 38.66 -19.60
CA LEU A 3 -44.32 37.54 -18.73
C LEU A 3 -43.80 36.14 -19.15
N ARG A 4 -42.74 35.71 -18.44
CA ARG A 4 -42.39 34.37 -17.93
C ARG A 4 -43.16 33.14 -18.45
N GLN A 5 -42.41 32.10 -18.85
CA GLN A 5 -42.60 30.68 -18.43
C GLN A 5 -41.20 30.01 -18.47
N LEU A 6 -40.45 29.85 -17.37
CA LEU A 6 -40.54 28.76 -16.36
C LEU A 6 -40.78 27.38 -16.96
N PHE A 7 -39.71 26.67 -17.28
CA PHE A 7 -39.65 25.20 -17.21
C PHE A 7 -38.65 24.83 -16.12
N ALA A 8 -39.19 24.26 -15.04
CA ALA A 8 -38.46 23.70 -13.92
C ALA A 8 -37.85 22.35 -14.32
N PRO A 9 -36.55 22.09 -14.10
CA PRO A 9 -36.05 20.73 -14.02
C PRO A 9 -36.33 20.19 -12.61
N LEU A 10 -36.95 19.01 -12.59
CA LEU A 10 -37.27 18.23 -11.41
C LEU A 10 -36.08 18.07 -10.46
N LEU A 11 -36.38 18.34 -9.19
CA LEU A 11 -35.77 17.75 -8.01
C LEU A 11 -35.66 16.21 -8.14
N VAL A 12 -34.54 15.65 -7.70
CA VAL A 12 -34.42 14.62 -6.64
C VAL A 12 -33.26 13.63 -6.89
N CYS A 13 -32.41 13.57 -5.86
CA CYS A 13 -31.51 12.52 -5.41
C CYS A 13 -30.35 12.06 -6.30
N SER A 14 -29.14 12.24 -5.79
CA SER A 14 -28.35 11.08 -5.32
C SER A 14 -27.34 11.54 -4.26
N ILE A 15 -27.67 11.27 -2.99
CA ILE A 15 -26.75 10.75 -1.97
C ILE A 15 -25.27 10.94 -2.32
N SER A 16 -24.68 12.07 -1.93
CA SER A 16 -23.28 12.07 -1.58
C SER A 16 -23.18 11.28 -0.27
N ALA A 17 -23.08 9.95 -0.40
CA ALA A 17 -22.61 9.12 0.69
C ALA A 17 -21.32 9.79 1.16
N SER A 18 -21.34 10.38 2.36
CA SER A 18 -20.11 10.70 3.05
C SER A 18 -19.31 9.41 2.98
N PRO A 19 -18.11 9.37 2.37
CA PRO A 19 -17.24 8.26 2.67
C PRO A 19 -17.16 8.30 4.20
N LEU A 20 -17.62 7.23 4.86
CA LEU A 20 -17.05 6.93 6.15
C LEU A 20 -15.55 6.93 5.83
N SER A 21 -14.85 7.99 6.23
CA SER A 21 -13.43 7.90 6.51
C SER A 21 -13.34 6.92 7.68
N VAL A 22 -13.53 5.64 7.34
CA VAL A 22 -12.83 4.57 7.99
C VAL A 22 -11.40 4.94 7.66
N THR A 23 -10.75 5.69 8.53
CA THR A 23 -9.32 5.54 8.72
C THR A 23 -9.17 4.06 9.00
N ALA A 24 -9.00 3.28 7.92
CA ALA A 24 -8.53 1.91 8.00
C ALA A 24 -7.31 2.05 8.89
N GLN A 25 -7.40 1.46 10.08
CA GLN A 25 -6.30 1.47 11.03
C GLN A 25 -5.12 0.89 10.26
N GLU A 26 -4.22 1.78 9.82
CA GLU A 26 -3.09 1.44 8.99
C GLU A 26 -2.28 0.41 9.80
N ASP A 27 -2.29 -0.83 9.33
CA ASP A 27 -1.58 -1.91 10.00
C ASP A 27 -0.07 -1.60 9.83
N PRO A 28 0.64 -1.26 10.91
CA PRO A 28 2.04 -0.84 10.81
C PRO A 28 2.94 -1.94 10.24
N VAL A 29 2.54 -3.22 10.37
CA VAL A 29 3.27 -4.34 9.75
C VAL A 29 3.05 -4.34 8.24
N TYR A 30 1.82 -4.12 7.79
CA TYR A 30 1.50 -4.04 6.36
C TYR A 30 2.24 -2.87 5.70
N GLU A 31 2.21 -1.68 6.30
CA GLU A 31 2.90 -0.51 5.77
C GLU A 31 4.41 -0.72 5.66
N ALA A 32 5.03 -1.25 6.72
CA ALA A 32 6.46 -1.54 6.71
C ALA A 32 6.82 -2.61 5.66
N PHE A 33 5.95 -3.60 5.45
CA PHE A 33 6.16 -4.64 4.45
C PHE A 33 6.04 -4.09 3.01
N GLU A 34 5.03 -3.27 2.73
CA GLU A 34 4.89 -2.61 1.42
C GLU A 34 6.02 -1.60 1.15
N SER A 35 6.49 -0.90 2.17
CA SER A 35 7.67 -0.03 2.08
C SER A 35 8.93 -0.83 1.69
N PHE A 36 9.19 -1.96 2.36
CA PHE A 36 10.29 -2.85 2.00
C PHE A 36 10.18 -3.39 0.57
N LYS A 37 8.99 -3.87 0.17
CA LYS A 37 8.74 -4.35 -1.19
C LYS A 37 8.99 -3.27 -2.25
N SER A 38 8.54 -2.04 -1.99
CA SER A 38 8.75 -0.91 -2.89
C SER A 38 10.23 -0.66 -3.13
N CYS A 39 11.04 -0.62 -2.06
CA CYS A 39 12.48 -0.43 -2.17
C CYS A 39 13.16 -1.55 -2.99
N ILE A 40 12.82 -2.82 -2.74
CA ILE A 40 13.40 -3.94 -3.50
C ILE A 40 13.01 -3.88 -4.98
N LYS A 41 11.76 -3.52 -5.31
CA LYS A 41 11.32 -3.36 -6.70
C LYS A 41 12.13 -2.31 -7.44
N VAL A 42 12.44 -1.18 -6.81
CA VAL A 42 13.28 -0.14 -7.43
C VAL A 42 14.67 -0.68 -7.79
N ILE A 43 15.26 -1.52 -6.95
CA ILE A 43 16.56 -2.17 -7.21
C ILE A 43 16.43 -3.18 -8.36
N GLN A 44 15.37 -3.97 -8.39
CA GLN A 44 15.11 -4.92 -9.48
C GLN A 44 14.87 -4.20 -10.82
N GLU A 45 14.16 -3.07 -10.79
CA GLU A 45 13.87 -2.24 -11.97
C GLU A 45 15.11 -1.49 -12.49
N SER A 46 16.06 -1.13 -11.61
CA SER A 46 17.32 -0.51 -12.05
C SER A 46 18.19 -1.48 -12.85
N GLY A 47 18.06 -2.79 -12.60
CA GLY A 47 18.83 -3.83 -13.27
C GLY A 47 20.32 -3.84 -12.92
N GLU A 48 20.76 -3.02 -11.96
CA GLU A 48 22.16 -2.95 -11.54
C GLU A 48 22.57 -4.16 -10.69
N GLN A 49 21.62 -4.74 -9.95
CA GLN A 49 21.85 -5.81 -8.99
C GLN A 49 20.67 -6.78 -8.99
N GLU A 50 20.97 -8.08 -8.93
CA GLU A 50 19.96 -9.13 -8.82
C GLU A 50 19.57 -9.33 -7.35
N VAL A 51 18.28 -9.10 -7.04
CA VAL A 51 17.72 -9.38 -5.73
C VAL A 51 17.04 -10.75 -5.73
N THR A 52 17.50 -11.63 -4.85
CA THR A 52 17.06 -13.03 -4.69
C THR A 52 16.65 -13.31 -3.25
N SER A 53 16.02 -14.46 -3.02
CA SER A 53 15.73 -14.96 -1.67
C SER A 53 16.98 -15.20 -0.81
N SER A 54 18.18 -15.27 -1.40
CA SER A 54 19.44 -15.52 -0.68
C SER A 54 20.16 -14.25 -0.24
N ASN A 55 19.96 -13.12 -0.94
CA ASN A 55 20.70 -11.87 -0.70
C ASN A 55 19.82 -10.66 -0.37
N TYR A 56 18.48 -10.79 -0.34
CA TYR A 56 17.57 -9.66 -0.07
C TYR A 56 17.88 -8.90 1.23
N SER A 57 18.44 -9.58 2.23
CA SER A 57 18.77 -8.97 3.52
C SER A 57 19.91 -7.95 3.46
N GLU A 58 20.65 -7.91 2.36
CA GLU A 58 21.72 -6.95 2.09
C GLU A 58 21.16 -5.63 1.52
N PHE A 59 19.90 -5.63 1.10
CA PHE A 59 19.22 -4.50 0.46
C PHE A 59 18.17 -3.90 1.39
N CYS A 60 17.90 -2.60 1.20
CA CYS A 60 16.82 -1.90 1.90
C CYS A 60 16.88 -2.14 3.42
N THR A 61 18.08 -2.08 4.00
CA THR A 61 18.33 -2.52 5.39
C THR A 61 17.52 -1.69 6.39
N THR A 62 17.31 -0.41 6.10
CA THR A 62 16.48 0.49 6.91
C THR A 62 15.03 0.02 6.94
N GLU A 63 14.45 -0.29 5.79
CA GLU A 63 13.07 -0.76 5.64
C GLU A 63 12.91 -2.15 6.26
N LEU A 64 13.88 -3.03 6.04
CA LEU A 64 13.91 -4.38 6.60
C LEU A 64 14.01 -4.37 8.13
N ASP A 65 14.83 -3.48 8.70
CA ASP A 65 14.96 -3.34 10.14
C ASP A 65 13.73 -2.69 10.77
N ASN A 66 13.09 -1.73 10.09
CA ASN A 66 11.81 -1.20 10.51
C ASN A 66 10.74 -2.31 10.52
N LEU A 67 10.67 -3.12 9.47
CA LEU A 67 9.78 -4.27 9.39
C LEU A 67 10.01 -5.26 10.53
N LYS A 68 11.26 -5.64 10.82
CA LYS A 68 11.62 -6.47 11.98
C LYS A 68 11.15 -5.87 13.29
N LYS A 69 11.29 -4.55 13.46
CA LYS A 69 10.91 -3.85 14.69
C LYS A 69 9.40 -3.88 14.91
N VAL A 70 8.60 -3.56 13.90
CA VAL A 70 7.13 -3.51 14.02
C VAL A 70 6.49 -4.89 14.03
N SER A 71 7.16 -5.89 13.45
CA SER A 71 6.68 -7.28 13.36
C SER A 71 7.46 -8.27 14.22
N SER A 72 8.19 -7.84 15.25
CA SER A 72 9.16 -8.69 15.98
C SER A 72 8.70 -10.11 16.32
N ALA A 73 7.47 -10.28 16.82
CA ALA A 73 6.90 -11.60 17.14
C ALA A 73 6.48 -12.41 15.90
N SER A 74 6.03 -11.75 14.84
CA SER A 74 5.56 -12.36 13.58
C SER A 74 6.63 -12.36 12.47
N TYR A 75 7.81 -11.78 12.72
CA TYR A 75 8.84 -11.60 11.70
C TYR A 75 9.27 -12.92 11.04
N PRO A 76 9.39 -14.07 11.75
CA PRO A 76 9.67 -15.34 11.07
C PRO A 76 8.62 -15.73 10.02
N ALA A 77 7.34 -15.41 10.26
CA ALA A 77 6.27 -15.64 9.28
C ALA A 77 6.38 -14.65 8.11
N ILE A 78 6.64 -13.37 8.39
CA ILE A 78 6.86 -12.34 7.38
C ILE A 78 8.11 -12.64 6.53
N GLN A 79 9.16 -13.17 7.14
CA GLN A 79 10.39 -13.57 6.46
C GLN A 79 10.12 -14.68 5.43
N ASN A 80 9.29 -15.66 5.79
CA ASN A 80 8.85 -16.68 4.83
C ASN A 80 8.06 -16.06 3.67
N ILE A 81 7.20 -15.07 3.93
CA ILE A 81 6.47 -14.35 2.88
C ILE A 81 7.44 -13.62 1.95
N ILE A 82 8.47 -12.95 2.48
CA ILE A 82 9.52 -12.30 1.67
C ILE A 82 10.23 -13.33 0.77
N VAL A 83 10.67 -14.45 1.34
CA VAL A 83 11.38 -15.51 0.61
C VAL A 83 10.50 -16.09 -0.51
N GLN A 84 9.21 -16.35 -0.23
CA GLN A 84 8.26 -16.85 -1.22
C GLN A 84 7.95 -15.81 -2.31
N TRP A 85 7.89 -14.54 -1.95
CA TRP A 85 7.69 -13.46 -2.91
C TRP A 85 8.87 -13.33 -3.88
N LEU A 86 10.10 -13.46 -3.39
CA LEU A 86 11.32 -13.34 -4.20
C LEU A 86 11.70 -14.61 -4.98
N SER A 87 11.01 -15.72 -4.75
CA SER A 87 11.24 -16.99 -5.45
C SER A 87 10.24 -17.24 -6.58
N GLN A 88 9.35 -16.27 -6.86
CA GLN A 88 8.39 -16.29 -7.97
C GLN A 88 9.00 -15.64 -9.22
#